data_AF-A0AAD5IPB4-F1
#
_entry.id   AF-A0AAD5IPB4-F1
#
_cell.length_a   1.000
_cell.length_b   1.000
_cell.length_c   1.000
_cell.angle_alpha   90.00
_cell.angle_beta   90.00
_cell.angle_gamma   90.00
#
_symmetry.space_group_name_H-M   'P 1'
#
loop_
_entity.id
_entity.type
_entity.pdbx_description
1 polymer ?
#
loop_
_entity_poly.entity_id
_entity_poly.type
_entity_poly.pdbx_seq_one_letter_code
_entity_poly.pdbx_strand_id
1 'polypeptide(L)'
;MELEFYHKKMEDELKNFMMLWLIVLLSLCYCYVIGNKISKGIKRLLFVLPIMVIFMYLPLNLYSFHLNFLTFYAIAWLCNSKLLLFAFGNGPLSSDPSMPIPVFLAVASLPIKLQQKPPLNIQNKEHPSTENRKNVSPILIYAIKGPLLAIVVYITTNYSVYIHQKILSCFTCVQFYLQYEMTLALISALAGALLGLELEPTFNEPYLSTSLQNFWGRRWNLMATNILRLTVHQPTKKMFARVLGHRWATPLAVMVTFLASGLIHELMFYHLLRVKPTGEATCYFLLHGMFVAVEIELKKKFKKWNFPWLISVLLTLGFVLVTTYWLLFTPMKRCKAYVRALHERRRRRRSSSEEIGGEGAARKKKGDRRRRSRPEEEEGRSAEKEKRSAAKEEEEEEEEEEEEEEEEEEERSKGRRRTLMDDQPQSHVLIKD
;
A
#
# COMPACT_ATOMS: atom_id res chain seq x y z
N MET A 1 -21.77 19.57 -12.76
CA MET A 1 -21.93 18.24 -13.36
C MET A 1 -20.75 17.37 -12.95
N GLU A 2 -19.51 17.80 -13.22
CA GLU A 2 -18.27 17.15 -12.76
C GLU A 2 -18.18 17.04 -11.23
N LEU A 3 -18.38 18.15 -10.50
CA LEU A 3 -18.37 18.13 -9.03
C LEU A 3 -19.45 17.21 -8.42
N GLU A 4 -20.60 17.06 -9.09
CA GLU A 4 -21.67 16.15 -8.66
C GLU A 4 -21.34 14.69 -8.97
N PHE A 5 -20.60 14.43 -10.06
CA PHE A 5 -20.11 13.11 -10.43
C PHE A 5 -19.02 12.62 -9.47
N TYR A 6 -18.00 13.43 -9.18
CA TYR A 6 -16.98 13.12 -8.17
C TYR A 6 -17.61 12.91 -6.79
N HIS A 7 -18.59 13.75 -6.43
CA HIS A 7 -19.30 13.58 -5.16
C HIS A 7 -20.00 12.22 -5.10
N LYS A 8 -20.72 11.84 -6.16
CA LYS A 8 -21.41 10.56 -6.25
C LYS A 8 -20.45 9.36 -6.22
N LYS A 9 -19.32 9.43 -6.91
CA LYS A 9 -18.29 8.37 -6.89
C LYS A 9 -17.67 8.19 -5.51
N MET A 10 -17.40 9.30 -4.82
CA MET A 10 -16.92 9.28 -3.43
C MET A 10 -17.97 8.72 -2.45
N GLU A 11 -19.25 9.04 -2.65
CA GLU A 11 -20.35 8.47 -1.87
C GLU A 11 -20.47 6.95 -2.08
N ASP A 12 -20.41 6.49 -3.34
CA ASP A 12 -20.46 5.07 -3.69
C ASP A 12 -19.25 4.31 -3.12
N GLU A 13 -18.05 4.89 -3.16
CA GLU A 13 -16.88 4.32 -2.51
C GLU A 13 -17.04 4.21 -0.99
N LEU A 14 -17.52 5.27 -0.33
CA LEU A 14 -17.74 5.25 1.12
C LEU A 14 -18.77 4.19 1.50
N LYS A 15 -19.83 4.04 0.70
CA LYS A 15 -20.83 2.99 0.86
C LYS A 15 -20.22 1.59 0.70
N ASN A 16 -19.39 1.38 -0.32
CA ASN A 16 -18.67 0.12 -0.53
C ASN A 16 -17.75 -0.19 0.65
N PHE A 17 -17.04 0.82 1.16
CA PHE A 17 -16.18 0.69 2.33
C PHE A 17 -16.98 0.31 3.58
N MET A 18 -18.11 0.97 3.87
CA MET A 18 -18.98 0.62 4.99
C MET A 18 -19.54 -0.80 4.88
N MET A 19 -20.01 -1.19 3.70
CA MET A 19 -20.53 -2.53 3.44
C MET A 19 -19.44 -3.60 3.63
N LEU A 20 -18.24 -3.33 3.14
CA LEU A 20 -17.07 -4.18 3.31
C LEU A 20 -16.78 -4.42 4.80
N TRP A 21 -16.72 -3.35 5.60
CA TRP A 21 -16.44 -3.48 7.04
C TRP A 21 -17.55 -4.21 7.79
N LEU A 22 -18.81 -4.04 7.39
CA LEU A 22 -19.91 -4.82 7.94
C LEU A 22 -19.71 -6.33 7.67
N ILE A 23 -19.35 -6.70 6.43
CA ILE A 23 -19.04 -8.09 6.06
C ILE A 23 -17.87 -8.64 6.89
N VAL A 24 -16.80 -7.85 7.07
CA VAL A 24 -15.65 -8.22 7.90
C VAL A 24 -16.08 -8.51 9.33
N LEU A 25 -16.84 -7.61 9.96
CA LEU A 25 -17.26 -7.76 11.36
C LEU A 25 -18.17 -8.98 11.56
N LEU A 26 -19.16 -9.18 10.68
CA LEU A 26 -20.05 -10.34 10.73
C LEU A 26 -19.27 -11.66 10.54
N SER A 27 -18.33 -11.67 9.59
CA SER A 27 -17.47 -12.84 9.33
C SER A 27 -16.56 -13.16 10.52
N LEU A 28 -16.04 -12.15 11.20
CA LEU A 28 -15.21 -12.34 12.40
C LEU A 28 -16.03 -12.80 13.60
N CYS A 29 -17.26 -12.31 13.77
CA CYS A 29 -18.19 -12.85 14.77
C CYS A 29 -18.47 -14.34 14.53
N TYR A 30 -18.66 -14.75 13.28
CA TYR A 30 -18.76 -16.16 12.90
C TYR A 30 -17.50 -16.95 13.30
N CYS A 31 -16.31 -16.46 12.95
CA CYS A 31 -15.04 -17.09 13.32
C CYS A 31 -14.85 -17.22 14.84
N TYR A 32 -15.28 -16.23 15.61
CA TYR A 32 -15.26 -16.26 17.08
C TYR A 32 -16.10 -17.41 17.63
N VAL A 33 -17.36 -17.54 17.15
CA VAL A 33 -18.27 -18.62 17.56
C VAL A 33 -17.71 -19.99 17.18
N ILE A 34 -17.15 -20.11 15.96
CA ILE A 34 -16.50 -21.35 15.49
C ILE A 34 -15.30 -21.71 16.38
N GLY A 35 -14.49 -20.73 16.79
CA GLY A 35 -13.35 -20.98 17.66
C GLY A 35 -13.71 -21.52 19.04
N ASN A 36 -14.87 -21.14 19.56
CA ASN A 36 -15.38 -21.62 20.85
C ASN A 36 -16.07 -22.99 20.74
N LYS A 37 -16.64 -23.32 19.58
CA LYS A 37 -17.38 -24.58 19.37
C LYS A 37 -16.54 -25.71 18.77
N ILE A 38 -15.55 -25.39 17.95
CA ILE A 38 -14.80 -26.36 17.15
C ILE A 38 -13.36 -26.47 17.66
N SER A 39 -12.89 -27.71 17.85
CA SER A 39 -11.51 -28.02 18.28
C SER A 39 -10.46 -27.42 17.34
N LYS A 40 -9.33 -26.97 17.93
CA LYS A 40 -8.14 -26.47 17.21
C LYS A 40 -7.64 -27.51 16.19
N GLY A 41 -7.14 -27.04 15.05
CA GLY A 41 -6.55 -27.86 13.98
C GLY A 41 -7.31 -27.78 12.66
N ILE A 42 -7.22 -28.84 11.86
CA ILE A 42 -7.72 -28.88 10.47
C ILE A 42 -9.24 -28.67 10.41
N LYS A 43 -10.01 -29.23 11.35
CA LYS A 43 -11.47 -29.04 11.38
C LYS A 43 -11.83 -27.55 11.46
N ARG A 44 -11.22 -26.81 12.39
CA ARG A 44 -11.44 -25.37 12.51
C ARG A 44 -11.00 -24.61 11.26
N LEU A 45 -9.88 -25.01 10.65
CA LEU A 45 -9.41 -24.40 9.40
C LEU A 45 -10.45 -24.53 8.28
N LEU A 46 -11.08 -25.70 8.11
CA LEU A 46 -12.09 -25.92 7.07
C LEU A 46 -13.30 -24.99 7.21
N PHE A 47 -13.74 -24.70 8.44
CA PHE A 47 -14.84 -23.75 8.68
C PHE A 47 -14.43 -22.28 8.50
N VAL A 48 -13.16 -21.95 8.74
CA VAL A 48 -12.63 -20.57 8.60
C VAL A 48 -12.20 -20.27 7.15
N LEU A 49 -11.88 -21.29 6.36
CA LEU A 49 -11.36 -21.15 5.00
C LEU A 49 -12.28 -20.34 4.06
N PRO A 50 -13.62 -20.52 4.04
CA PRO A 50 -14.49 -19.71 3.20
C PRO A 50 -14.38 -18.20 3.52
N ILE A 51 -14.25 -17.86 4.80
CA ILE A 51 -14.06 -16.47 5.23
C ILE A 51 -12.71 -15.93 4.74
N MET A 52 -11.65 -16.75 4.80
CA MET A 52 -10.34 -16.33 4.30
C MET A 52 -10.34 -16.04 2.81
N VAL A 53 -11.09 -16.83 2.02
CA VAL A 53 -11.27 -16.59 0.58
C VAL A 53 -12.02 -15.29 0.35
N ILE A 54 -13.12 -15.05 1.05
CA ILE A 54 -13.89 -13.79 0.96
C ILE A 54 -12.96 -12.60 1.25
N PHE A 55 -12.17 -12.65 2.32
CA PHE A 55 -11.25 -11.58 2.72
C PHE A 55 -10.16 -11.27 1.68
N MET A 56 -9.81 -12.21 0.80
CA MET A 56 -8.90 -11.92 -0.31
C MET A 56 -9.54 -11.05 -1.40
N TYR A 57 -10.85 -11.21 -1.67
CA TYR A 57 -11.53 -10.48 -2.74
C TYR A 57 -12.07 -9.11 -2.29
N LEU A 58 -12.37 -8.94 -1.00
CA LEU A 58 -12.96 -7.71 -0.46
C LEU A 58 -12.26 -6.40 -0.90
N PRO A 59 -10.91 -6.27 -0.81
CA PRO A 59 -10.24 -5.03 -1.17
C PRO A 59 -10.39 -4.67 -2.67
N LEU A 60 -10.73 -5.63 -3.54
CA LEU A 60 -10.95 -5.36 -4.96
C LEU A 60 -12.17 -4.47 -5.23
N ASN A 61 -13.07 -4.30 -4.26
CA ASN A 61 -14.24 -3.43 -4.37
C ASN A 61 -13.93 -1.95 -4.03
N LEU A 62 -12.68 -1.62 -3.70
CA LEU A 62 -12.24 -0.26 -3.39
C LEU A 62 -11.36 0.28 -4.51
N TYR A 63 -11.60 1.54 -4.88
CA TYR A 63 -10.89 2.21 -5.98
C TYR A 63 -9.78 3.12 -5.44
N SER A 64 -10.02 3.81 -4.33
CA SER A 64 -9.06 4.68 -3.67
C SER A 64 -7.82 3.90 -3.24
N PHE A 65 -6.66 4.38 -3.68
CA PHE A 65 -5.37 3.80 -3.39
C PHE A 65 -5.13 3.59 -1.88
N HIS A 66 -5.45 4.60 -1.07
CA HIS A 66 -5.18 4.55 0.37
C HIS A 66 -6.13 3.62 1.12
N LEU A 67 -7.43 3.67 0.81
CA LEU A 67 -8.44 2.79 1.44
C LEU A 67 -8.20 1.33 1.03
N ASN A 68 -7.94 1.08 -0.24
CA ASN A 68 -7.61 -0.25 -0.75
C ASN A 68 -6.31 -0.77 -0.12
N PHE A 69 -5.24 0.03 -0.04
CA PHE A 69 -3.97 -0.35 0.59
C PHE A 69 -4.17 -0.75 2.05
N LEU A 70 -4.86 0.09 2.83
CA LEU A 70 -5.11 -0.19 4.24
C LEU A 70 -5.97 -1.43 4.43
N THR A 71 -7.02 -1.59 3.62
CA THR A 71 -7.95 -2.73 3.69
C THR A 71 -7.28 -4.03 3.28
N PHE A 72 -6.50 -4.03 2.19
CA PHE A 72 -5.71 -5.20 1.78
C PHE A 72 -4.70 -5.58 2.87
N TYR A 73 -3.95 -4.61 3.38
CA TYR A 73 -2.96 -4.84 4.43
C TYR A 73 -3.60 -5.44 5.69
N ALA A 74 -4.70 -4.85 6.17
CA ALA A 74 -5.35 -5.25 7.40
C ALA A 74 -6.14 -6.56 7.26
N ILE A 75 -6.90 -6.73 6.17
CA ILE A 75 -7.86 -7.82 5.99
C ILE A 75 -7.26 -8.96 5.16
N ALA A 76 -6.97 -8.72 3.88
CA ALA A 76 -6.52 -9.76 2.96
C ALA A 76 -5.19 -10.41 3.41
N TRP A 77 -4.28 -9.62 3.99
CA TRP A 77 -3.01 -10.14 4.50
C TRP A 77 -3.03 -10.47 5.99
N LEU A 78 -3.12 -9.46 6.87
CA LEU A 78 -2.92 -9.68 8.30
C LEU A 78 -4.04 -10.50 8.95
N CYS A 79 -5.31 -10.17 8.66
CA CYS A 79 -6.44 -10.88 9.24
C CYS A 79 -6.46 -12.35 8.82
N ASN A 80 -6.27 -12.64 7.53
CA ASN A 80 -6.14 -14.00 7.02
C ASN A 80 -5.01 -14.78 7.69
N SER A 81 -3.85 -14.14 7.89
CA SER A 81 -2.72 -14.75 8.58
C SER A 81 -3.03 -15.04 10.07
N LYS A 82 -3.73 -14.13 10.75
CA LYS A 82 -4.16 -14.31 12.14
C LYS A 82 -5.23 -15.41 12.25
N LEU A 83 -6.17 -15.48 11.32
CA LEU A 83 -7.18 -16.54 11.23
C LEU A 83 -6.57 -17.92 10.96
N LEU A 84 -5.55 -17.98 10.09
CA LEU A 84 -4.79 -19.20 9.87
C LEU A 84 -4.12 -19.67 11.17
N LEU A 85 -3.45 -18.78 11.90
CA LEU A 85 -2.84 -19.12 13.20
C LEU A 85 -3.92 -19.55 14.22
N PHE A 86 -5.05 -18.84 14.26
CA PHE A 86 -6.19 -19.12 15.11
C PHE A 86 -6.80 -20.50 14.87
N ALA A 87 -6.84 -20.95 13.60
CA ALA A 87 -7.29 -22.28 13.25
C ALA A 87 -6.50 -23.36 14.00
N PHE A 88 -5.19 -23.18 14.13
CA PHE A 88 -4.28 -24.10 14.83
C PHE A 88 -4.07 -23.77 16.32
N GLY A 89 -4.82 -22.82 16.88
CA GLY A 89 -4.70 -22.42 18.28
C GLY A 89 -3.41 -21.66 18.61
N ASN A 90 -2.80 -21.02 17.62
CA ASN A 90 -1.61 -20.18 17.75
C ASN A 90 -1.95 -18.71 17.49
N GLY A 91 -0.99 -17.83 17.73
CA GLY A 91 -1.08 -16.42 17.36
C GLY A 91 -1.95 -15.57 18.30
N PRO A 92 -2.17 -14.29 17.95
CA PRO A 92 -2.72 -13.29 18.86
C PRO A 92 -4.22 -13.47 19.17
N LEU A 93 -4.93 -14.30 18.39
CA LEU A 93 -6.35 -14.57 18.57
C LEU A 93 -6.63 -15.80 19.43
N SER A 94 -5.59 -16.59 19.74
CA SER A 94 -5.72 -17.83 20.51
C SER A 94 -5.33 -17.57 21.97
N SER A 95 -6.26 -17.06 22.75
CA SER A 95 -6.11 -16.87 24.21
C SER A 95 -6.95 -17.89 24.98
N ASP A 96 -6.47 -18.26 26.18
CA ASP A 96 -7.19 -19.10 27.13
C ASP A 96 -7.20 -18.40 28.50
N PRO A 97 -8.36 -17.90 29.01
CA PRO A 97 -9.70 -17.96 28.42
C PRO A 97 -9.86 -17.11 27.14
N SER A 98 -10.95 -17.35 26.39
CA SER A 98 -11.26 -16.61 25.16
C SER A 98 -11.36 -15.11 25.43
N MET A 99 -10.71 -14.31 24.58
CA MET A 99 -10.74 -12.86 24.68
C MET A 99 -12.15 -12.29 24.45
N PRO A 100 -12.51 -11.14 25.06
CA PRO A 100 -13.80 -10.50 24.82
C PRO A 100 -14.01 -10.19 23.33
N ILE A 101 -15.26 -10.29 22.86
CA ILE A 101 -15.62 -10.10 21.44
C ILE A 101 -15.06 -8.78 20.86
N PRO A 102 -15.18 -7.59 21.51
CA PRO A 102 -14.65 -6.35 20.95
C PRO A 102 -13.14 -6.39 20.75
N VAL A 103 -12.41 -7.00 21.68
CA VAL A 103 -10.96 -7.18 21.59
C VAL A 103 -10.62 -8.18 20.49
N PHE A 104 -11.39 -9.27 20.34
CA PHE A 104 -11.20 -10.24 19.25
C PHE A 104 -11.35 -9.57 17.89
N LEU A 105 -12.44 -8.82 17.70
CA LEU A 105 -12.73 -8.13 16.45
C LEU A 105 -11.63 -7.12 16.11
N ALA A 106 -11.20 -6.31 17.08
CA ALA A 106 -10.14 -5.32 16.86
C ALA A 106 -8.79 -5.97 16.57
N VAL A 107 -8.37 -6.98 17.35
CA VAL A 107 -7.09 -7.66 17.13
C VAL A 107 -7.10 -8.45 15.83
N ALA A 108 -8.23 -8.99 15.40
CA ALA A 108 -8.35 -9.71 14.14
C ALA A 108 -8.29 -8.77 12.94
N SER A 109 -9.10 -7.71 12.94
CA SER A 109 -9.29 -6.82 11.78
C SER A 109 -8.25 -5.70 11.67
N LEU A 110 -7.72 -5.20 12.79
CA LEU A 110 -6.80 -4.05 12.79
C LEU A 110 -5.33 -4.50 12.84
N PRO A 111 -4.40 -3.70 12.30
CA PRO A 111 -2.96 -3.94 12.37
C PRO A 111 -2.36 -3.62 13.77
N ILE A 112 -3.05 -4.01 14.85
CA ILE A 112 -2.65 -3.76 16.23
C ILE A 112 -1.99 -4.98 16.88
N LYS A 113 -0.97 -4.74 17.70
CA LYS A 113 -0.26 -5.78 18.45
C LYS A 113 -0.44 -5.53 19.94
N LEU A 114 -1.07 -6.49 20.63
CA LEU A 114 -1.19 -6.46 22.08
C LEU A 114 0.20 -6.57 22.72
N GLN A 115 0.47 -5.69 23.69
CA GLN A 115 1.65 -5.81 24.52
C GLN A 115 1.45 -6.98 25.50
N GLN A 116 2.10 -8.10 25.23
CA GLN A 116 2.11 -9.22 26.18
C GLN A 116 3.16 -8.92 27.25
N LYS A 117 2.74 -8.81 28.53
CA LYS A 117 3.70 -8.88 29.64
C LYS A 117 4.47 -10.20 29.48
N PRO A 118 5.81 -10.19 29.42
CA PRO A 118 6.56 -11.40 29.18
C PRO A 118 6.26 -12.41 30.29
N PRO A 119 6.13 -13.72 29.99
CA PRO A 119 6.08 -14.73 31.03
C PRO A 119 7.37 -14.63 31.85
N LEU A 120 7.22 -14.65 33.18
CA LEU A 120 8.25 -14.47 34.20
C LEU A 120 9.45 -15.46 34.15
N ASN A 121 9.59 -16.28 33.09
CA ASN A 121 10.48 -17.45 33.11
C ASN A 121 11.41 -17.61 31.89
N ILE A 122 11.75 -16.54 31.17
CA ILE A 122 12.92 -16.53 30.28
C ILE A 122 13.82 -15.34 30.63
N GLN A 123 14.36 -15.35 31.85
CA GLN A 123 15.64 -14.70 32.12
C GLN A 123 16.76 -15.58 31.57
N ASN A 124 16.91 -15.61 30.24
CA ASN A 124 18.21 -15.92 29.69
C ASN A 124 19.06 -14.66 29.86
N LYS A 125 20.16 -14.82 30.60
CA LYS A 125 21.23 -13.86 30.83
C LYS A 125 21.81 -13.37 29.48
N GLU A 126 21.14 -12.44 28.83
CA GLU A 126 21.80 -11.44 28.00
C GLU A 126 21.82 -10.16 28.82
N HIS A 127 23.03 -9.66 29.06
CA HIS A 127 23.29 -8.43 29.79
C HIS A 127 22.29 -7.33 29.40
N PRO A 128 21.60 -6.68 30.35
CA PRO A 128 20.93 -5.44 30.05
C PRO A 128 22.05 -4.43 29.76
N SER A 129 22.35 -4.18 28.49
CA SER A 129 23.07 -2.98 28.14
C SER A 129 22.16 -1.82 28.52
N THR A 130 22.47 -1.23 29.67
CA THR A 130 22.00 0.04 30.19
C THR A 130 22.37 1.14 29.19
N GLU A 131 21.73 1.17 28.03
CA GLU A 131 21.67 2.38 27.23
C GLU A 131 20.62 3.28 27.86
N ASN A 132 21.11 4.33 28.54
CA ASN A 132 20.38 5.54 28.87
C ASN A 132 19.70 6.11 27.61
N ARG A 133 18.56 5.56 27.20
CA ARG A 133 17.67 6.22 26.26
C ARG A 133 16.95 7.30 27.04
N LYS A 134 17.29 8.56 26.76
CA LYS A 134 16.41 9.69 27.04
C LYS A 134 15.08 9.33 26.36
N ASN A 135 14.08 8.93 27.13
CA ASN A 135 12.77 8.55 26.62
C ASN A 135 12.09 9.83 26.13
N VAL A 136 12.36 10.18 24.88
CA VAL A 136 11.60 11.21 24.18
C VAL A 136 10.14 10.77 24.20
N SER A 137 9.23 11.67 24.59
CA SER A 137 7.82 11.31 24.65
C SER A 137 7.33 10.89 23.25
N PRO A 138 6.51 9.82 23.13
CA PRO A 138 5.98 9.38 21.84
C PRO A 138 5.25 10.52 21.11
N ILE A 139 4.56 11.37 21.88
CA ILE A 139 3.86 12.56 21.40
C ILE A 139 4.81 13.51 20.68
N LEU A 140 6.01 13.77 21.24
CA LEU A 140 6.98 14.66 20.60
C LEU A 140 7.50 14.09 19.29
N ILE A 141 7.72 12.78 19.21
CA ILE A 141 8.16 12.12 17.97
C ILE A 141 7.13 12.33 16.86
N TYR A 142 5.84 12.13 17.14
CA TYR A 142 4.77 12.34 16.16
C TYR A 142 4.53 13.82 15.85
N ALA A 143 4.71 14.71 16.83
CA ALA A 143 4.65 16.16 16.63
C ALA A 143 5.75 16.68 15.69
N ILE A 144 6.88 15.98 15.57
CA ILE A 144 7.94 16.28 14.60
C ILE A 144 7.63 15.63 13.24
N LYS A 145 7.19 14.37 13.23
CA LYS A 145 6.88 13.62 12.01
C LYS A 145 5.71 14.21 11.22
N GLY A 146 4.72 14.79 11.89
CA GLY A 146 3.55 15.43 11.25
C GLY A 146 3.91 16.59 10.32
N PRO A 147 4.57 17.66 10.82
CA PRO A 147 5.07 18.75 9.98
C PRO A 147 6.04 18.28 8.90
N LEU A 148 6.91 17.31 9.21
CA LEU A 148 7.82 16.72 8.21
C LEU A 148 7.04 16.08 7.06
N LEU A 149 5.97 15.31 7.36
CA LEU A 149 5.10 14.74 6.33
C LEU A 149 4.45 15.84 5.48
N ALA A 150 3.93 16.90 6.11
CA ALA A 150 3.32 18.02 5.40
C ALA A 150 4.32 18.72 4.45
N ILE A 151 5.56 18.95 4.91
CA ILE A 151 6.63 19.53 4.09
C ILE A 151 6.95 18.62 2.90
N VAL A 152 7.12 17.31 3.13
CA VAL A 152 7.44 16.36 2.06
C VAL A 152 6.31 16.30 1.04
N VAL A 153 5.05 16.22 1.48
CA VAL A 153 3.87 16.26 0.60
C VAL A 153 3.86 17.55 -0.22
N TYR A 154 4.06 18.70 0.42
CA TYR A 154 4.11 19.99 -0.26
C TYR A 154 5.18 20.03 -1.35
N ILE A 155 6.38 19.52 -1.06
CA ILE A 155 7.49 19.42 -2.03
C ILE A 155 7.11 18.47 -3.18
N THR A 156 6.58 17.29 -2.88
CA THR A 156 6.24 16.30 -3.90
C THR A 156 5.08 16.73 -4.79
N THR A 157 4.16 17.56 -4.30
CA THR A 157 3.03 18.06 -5.10
C THR A 157 3.44 19.28 -5.93
N ASN A 158 4.02 20.31 -5.30
CA ASN A 158 4.25 21.60 -5.95
C ASN A 158 5.57 21.69 -6.74
N TYR A 159 6.57 20.88 -6.38
CA TYR A 159 7.92 20.97 -6.96
C TYR A 159 8.36 19.71 -7.73
N SER A 160 7.44 18.76 -7.97
CA SER A 160 7.76 17.50 -8.68
C SER A 160 8.39 17.71 -10.06
N VAL A 161 8.00 18.76 -10.78
CA VAL A 161 8.50 19.07 -12.13
C VAL A 161 9.94 19.58 -12.12
N TYR A 162 10.35 20.27 -11.05
CA TYR A 162 11.68 20.91 -10.96
C TYR A 162 12.73 19.98 -10.34
N ILE A 163 12.31 18.90 -9.69
CA ILE A 163 13.19 17.99 -8.97
C ILE A 163 13.58 16.81 -9.86
N HIS A 164 14.87 16.49 -9.92
CA HIS A 164 15.36 15.33 -10.65
C HIS A 164 14.67 14.04 -10.16
N GLN A 165 14.20 13.19 -11.09
CA GLN A 165 13.33 12.03 -10.81
C GLN A 165 13.84 11.07 -9.71
N LYS A 166 15.17 10.89 -9.61
CA LYS A 166 15.80 10.07 -8.55
C LYS A 166 15.59 10.68 -7.16
N ILE A 167 15.74 12.01 -7.04
CA ILE A 167 15.54 12.75 -5.79
C ILE A 167 14.06 12.75 -5.43
N LEU A 168 13.18 12.99 -6.41
CA LEU A 168 11.73 12.92 -6.21
C LEU A 168 11.31 11.54 -5.67
N SER A 169 11.89 10.46 -6.18
CA SER A 169 11.61 9.11 -5.68
C SER A 169 12.07 8.91 -4.23
N CYS A 170 13.18 9.52 -3.81
CA CYS A 170 13.59 9.50 -2.40
C CYS A 170 12.54 10.21 -1.52
N PHE A 171 12.05 11.39 -1.95
CA PHE A 171 10.96 12.07 -1.24
C PHE A 171 9.68 11.23 -1.20
N THR A 172 9.29 10.58 -2.29
CA THR A 172 8.14 9.67 -2.32
C THR A 172 8.33 8.47 -1.38
N CYS A 173 9.53 7.88 -1.27
CA CYS A 173 9.82 6.85 -0.28
C CYS A 173 9.60 7.35 1.16
N VAL A 174 10.10 8.56 1.47
CA VAL A 174 9.95 9.18 2.78
C VAL A 174 8.48 9.51 3.07
N GLN A 175 7.76 10.06 2.09
CA GLN A 175 6.33 10.35 2.18
C GLN A 175 5.54 9.07 2.51
N PHE A 176 5.76 8.00 1.74
CA PHE A 176 5.07 6.73 1.95
C PHE A 176 5.36 6.16 3.35
N TYR A 177 6.63 6.18 3.78
CA TYR A 177 7.00 5.73 5.13
C TYR A 177 6.31 6.55 6.23
N LEU A 178 6.38 7.88 6.16
CA LEU A 178 5.78 8.76 7.17
C LEU A 178 4.26 8.62 7.20
N GLN A 179 3.60 8.64 6.04
CA GLN A 179 2.15 8.48 5.95
C GLN A 179 1.70 7.13 6.48
N TYR A 180 2.43 6.05 6.16
CA TYR A 180 2.09 4.71 6.61
C TYR A 180 2.30 4.53 8.12
N GLU A 181 3.42 5.01 8.67
CA GLU A 181 3.67 4.98 10.12
C GLU A 181 2.61 5.78 10.88
N MET A 182 2.33 7.01 10.46
CA MET A 182 1.33 7.88 11.10
C MET A 182 -0.07 7.28 11.08
N THR A 183 -0.47 6.69 9.94
CA THR A 183 -1.78 6.02 9.81
C THR A 183 -1.90 4.85 10.77
N LEU A 184 -0.87 4.00 10.84
CA LEU A 184 -0.88 2.85 11.75
C LEU A 184 -0.81 3.27 13.23
N ALA A 185 -0.05 4.32 13.54
CA ALA A 185 0.01 4.89 14.88
C ALA A 185 -1.34 5.45 15.32
N LEU A 186 -2.07 6.14 14.43
CA LEU A 186 -3.41 6.64 14.69
C LEU A 186 -4.40 5.49 14.95
N ILE A 187 -4.42 4.46 14.10
CA ILE A 187 -5.27 3.27 14.29
C ILE A 187 -4.97 2.61 15.63
N SER A 188 -3.69 2.46 15.98
CA SER A 188 -3.28 1.89 17.26
C SER A 188 -3.69 2.77 18.44
N ALA A 189 -3.52 4.09 18.36
CA ALA A 189 -3.91 5.01 19.43
C ALA A 189 -5.42 4.98 19.68
N LEU A 190 -6.23 5.01 18.61
CA LEU A 190 -7.69 4.93 18.71
C LEU A 190 -8.14 3.58 19.28
N ALA A 191 -7.60 2.48 18.78
CA ALA A 191 -7.93 1.15 19.31
C ALA A 191 -7.52 0.99 20.78
N GLY A 192 -6.35 1.51 21.17
CA GLY A 192 -5.87 1.50 22.54
C GLY A 192 -6.76 2.32 23.47
N ALA A 193 -7.17 3.52 23.04
CA ALA A 193 -8.06 4.39 23.81
C ALA A 193 -9.47 3.81 23.97
N LEU A 194 -10.04 3.24 22.90
CA LEU A 194 -11.40 2.68 22.92
C LEU A 194 -11.50 1.37 23.70
N LEU A 195 -10.45 0.55 23.71
CA LEU A 195 -10.46 -0.78 24.33
C LEU A 195 -9.66 -0.84 25.64
N GLY A 196 -9.00 0.25 26.05
CA GLY A 196 -8.14 0.28 27.22
C GLY A 196 -6.92 -0.64 27.11
N LEU A 197 -6.36 -0.77 25.90
CA LEU A 197 -5.27 -1.72 25.60
C LEU A 197 -3.94 -1.00 25.43
N GLU A 198 -2.89 -1.57 26.03
CA GLU A 198 -1.51 -1.21 25.72
C GLU A 198 -1.07 -1.93 24.44
N LEU A 199 -0.71 -1.14 23.42
CA LEU A 199 -0.37 -1.64 22.09
C LEU A 199 1.09 -1.30 21.78
N GLU A 200 1.78 -2.27 21.16
CA GLU A 200 3.15 -2.06 20.72
C GLU A 200 3.19 -1.19 19.45
N PRO A 201 4.23 -0.33 19.31
CA PRO A 201 4.41 0.44 18.09
C PRO A 201 4.68 -0.46 16.88
N THR A 202 4.19 -0.06 15.72
CA THR A 202 4.36 -0.80 14.46
C THR A 202 5.74 -0.60 13.84
N PHE A 203 6.39 0.52 14.11
CA PHE A 203 7.75 0.85 13.66
C PHE A 203 8.66 1.21 14.84
N ASN A 204 9.97 1.05 14.64
CA ASN A 204 10.98 1.41 15.62
C ASN A 204 12.17 2.08 14.91
N GLU A 205 11.94 3.31 14.46
CA GLU A 205 12.92 4.19 13.80
C GLU A 205 13.81 3.46 12.78
N PRO A 206 13.24 2.98 11.66
CA PRO A 206 13.96 2.21 10.63
C PRO A 206 15.10 2.99 9.98
N TYR A 207 15.09 4.32 10.02
CA TYR A 207 16.20 5.14 9.56
C TYR A 207 17.46 5.05 10.44
N LEU A 208 17.39 4.40 11.61
CA LEU A 208 18.54 4.12 12.48
C LEU A 208 19.08 2.69 12.31
N SER A 209 18.70 2.00 11.23
CA SER A 209 19.13 0.63 10.93
C SER A 209 20.60 0.58 10.51
N THR A 210 21.40 -0.14 11.29
CA THR A 210 22.82 -0.39 11.00
C THR A 210 23.06 -1.59 10.08
N SER A 211 22.02 -2.36 9.76
CA SER A 211 22.11 -3.54 8.90
C SER A 211 20.75 -3.95 8.37
N LEU A 212 20.71 -4.75 7.30
CA LEU A 212 19.46 -5.21 6.69
C LEU A 212 18.70 -6.15 7.62
N GLN A 213 19.42 -7.00 8.36
CA GLN A 213 18.81 -7.82 9.39
C GLN A 213 18.14 -6.96 10.48
N ASN A 214 18.75 -5.84 10.86
CA ASN A 214 18.20 -4.92 11.86
C ASN A 214 16.98 -4.17 11.31
N PHE A 215 17.04 -3.70 10.06
CA PHE A 215 15.94 -3.08 9.34
C PHE A 215 14.71 -3.99 9.28
N TRP A 216 14.79 -5.13 8.61
CA TRP A 216 13.66 -6.04 8.41
C TRP A 216 13.21 -6.76 9.67
N GLY A 217 14.14 -7.07 10.58
CA GLY A 217 13.85 -7.91 11.74
C GLY A 217 13.36 -7.16 12.98
N ARG A 218 13.74 -5.89 13.17
CA ARG A 218 13.56 -5.18 14.46
C ARG A 218 13.04 -3.76 14.35
N ARG A 219 12.91 -3.18 13.15
CA ARG A 219 12.57 -1.76 13.00
C ARG A 219 11.49 -1.47 11.97
N TRP A 220 11.48 -2.19 10.86
CA TRP A 220 10.48 -2.06 9.82
C TRP A 220 9.29 -2.99 10.08
N ASN A 221 8.08 -2.41 10.11
CA ASN A 221 6.78 -3.09 10.20
C ASN A 221 6.79 -4.36 11.09
N LEU A 222 6.87 -4.13 12.40
CA LEU A 222 6.94 -5.18 13.42
C LEU A 222 5.70 -6.09 13.41
N MET A 223 4.55 -5.58 12.95
CA MET A 223 3.34 -6.37 12.77
C MET A 223 3.53 -7.43 11.68
N ALA A 224 3.91 -7.00 10.47
CA ALA A 224 4.18 -7.91 9.35
C ALA A 224 5.29 -8.91 9.69
N THR A 225 6.40 -8.43 10.28
CA THR A 225 7.52 -9.30 10.67
C THR A 225 7.09 -10.35 11.68
N ASN A 226 6.26 -10.00 12.67
CA ASN A 226 5.76 -10.97 13.63
C ASN A 226 4.83 -12.01 12.99
N ILE A 227 3.91 -11.57 12.13
CA ILE A 227 2.98 -12.45 11.42
C ILE A 227 3.73 -13.42 10.51
N LEU A 228 4.65 -12.93 9.69
CA LEU A 228 5.50 -13.77 8.82
C LEU A 228 6.37 -14.72 9.64
N ARG A 229 6.86 -14.28 10.81
CA ARG A 229 7.63 -15.13 11.70
C ARG A 229 6.83 -16.35 12.18
N LEU A 230 5.58 -16.13 12.58
CA LEU A 230 4.69 -17.17 13.11
C LEU A 230 4.12 -18.07 12.01
N THR A 231 3.74 -17.50 10.87
CA THR A 231 3.07 -18.22 9.77
C THR A 231 4.04 -18.94 8.83
N VAL A 232 5.19 -18.33 8.53
CA VAL A 232 6.11 -18.83 7.50
C VAL A 232 7.44 -19.25 8.11
N HIS A 233 8.15 -18.34 8.77
CA HIS A 233 9.54 -18.56 9.17
C HIS A 233 9.70 -19.72 10.17
N GLN A 234 8.94 -19.71 11.28
CA GLN A 234 9.07 -20.74 12.32
C GLN A 234 8.69 -22.14 11.82
N PRO A 235 7.53 -22.35 11.15
CA PRO A 235 7.19 -23.65 10.58
C PRO A 235 8.25 -24.14 9.58
N THR A 236 8.67 -23.27 8.67
CA THR A 236 9.67 -23.59 7.65
C THR A 236 11.02 -23.94 8.24
N LYS A 237 11.49 -23.17 9.25
CA LYS A 237 12.73 -23.46 9.96
C LYS A 237 12.68 -24.81 10.66
N LYS A 238 11.55 -25.15 11.32
CA LYS A 238 11.37 -26.47 11.97
C LYS A 238 11.41 -27.60 10.94
N MET A 239 10.77 -27.41 9.79
CA MET A 239 10.78 -28.37 8.69
C MET A 239 12.20 -28.58 8.14
N PHE A 240 12.90 -27.52 7.76
CA PHE A 240 14.25 -27.62 7.22
C PHE A 240 15.28 -28.12 8.24
N ALA A 241 15.11 -27.82 9.54
CA ALA A 241 15.97 -28.38 10.58
C ALA A 241 15.88 -29.91 10.63
N ARG A 242 14.72 -30.49 10.33
CA ARG A 242 14.51 -31.95 10.28
C ARG A 242 15.09 -32.57 9.01
N VAL A 243 14.96 -31.89 7.86
CA VAL A 243 15.33 -32.45 6.54
C VAL A 243 16.78 -32.18 6.15
N LEU A 244 17.28 -30.95 6.37
CA LEU A 244 18.56 -30.44 5.86
C LEU A 244 19.56 -30.11 6.98
N GLY A 245 19.17 -30.32 8.24
CA GLY A 245 19.97 -30.03 9.42
C GLY A 245 19.93 -28.56 9.87
N HIS A 246 20.40 -28.32 11.10
CA HIS A 246 20.23 -27.02 11.78
C HIS A 246 21.01 -25.87 11.10
N ARG A 247 22.07 -26.17 10.37
CA ARG A 247 22.94 -25.18 9.70
C ARG A 247 22.19 -24.44 8.60
N TRP A 248 21.53 -25.16 7.69
CA TRP A 248 20.82 -24.59 6.54
C TRP A 248 19.38 -24.16 6.86
N ALA A 249 18.84 -24.61 7.99
CA ALA A 249 17.47 -24.32 8.39
C ALA A 249 17.16 -22.81 8.50
N THR A 250 18.10 -22.02 9.02
CA THR A 250 17.86 -20.57 9.22
C THR A 250 17.95 -19.78 7.91
N PRO A 251 19.01 -19.87 7.10
CA PRO A 251 19.09 -19.18 5.82
C PRO A 251 17.93 -19.52 4.87
N LEU A 252 17.58 -20.81 4.77
CA LEU A 252 16.47 -21.23 3.90
C LEU A 252 15.12 -20.74 4.41
N ALA A 253 14.89 -20.75 5.73
CA ALA A 253 13.67 -20.18 6.29
C ALA A 253 13.57 -18.67 6.04
N VAL A 254 14.69 -17.93 6.08
CA VAL A 254 14.74 -16.52 5.70
C VAL A 254 14.33 -16.36 4.23
N MET A 255 14.95 -17.10 3.30
CA MET A 255 14.60 -17.03 1.88
C MET A 255 13.12 -17.32 1.60
N VAL A 256 12.55 -18.35 2.21
CA VAL A 256 11.12 -18.67 2.07
C VAL A 256 10.23 -17.57 2.67
N THR A 257 10.65 -16.96 3.77
CA THR A 257 9.89 -15.86 4.39
C THR A 257 9.86 -14.63 3.49
N PHE A 258 11.00 -14.29 2.88
CA PHE A 258 11.08 -13.18 1.94
C PHE A 258 10.36 -13.49 0.63
N LEU A 259 10.39 -14.73 0.13
CA LEU A 259 9.58 -15.16 -1.01
C LEU A 259 8.08 -14.97 -0.73
N ALA A 260 7.60 -15.46 0.41
CA ALA A 260 6.20 -15.29 0.82
C ALA A 260 5.82 -13.81 0.91
N SER A 261 6.68 -12.99 1.51
CA SER A 261 6.48 -11.54 1.57
C SER A 261 6.43 -10.91 0.18
N GLY A 262 7.30 -11.32 -0.75
CA GLY A 262 7.31 -10.86 -2.13
C GLY A 262 6.02 -11.16 -2.88
N LEU A 263 5.51 -12.39 -2.76
CA LEU A 263 4.24 -12.79 -3.38
C LEU A 263 3.04 -12.00 -2.82
N ILE A 264 3.04 -11.71 -1.52
CA ILE A 264 2.00 -10.87 -0.91
C ILE A 264 2.07 -9.44 -1.47
N HIS A 265 3.26 -8.89 -1.71
CA HIS A 265 3.40 -7.55 -2.29
C HIS A 265 3.04 -7.50 -3.77
N GLU A 266 3.31 -8.56 -4.56
CA GLU A 266 2.77 -8.68 -5.93
C GLU A 266 1.24 -8.68 -5.91
N LEU A 267 0.63 -9.47 -5.01
CA LEU A 267 -0.81 -9.51 -4.85
C LEU A 267 -1.36 -8.14 -4.42
N MET A 268 -0.68 -7.46 -3.51
CA MET A 268 -1.03 -6.11 -3.07
C MET A 268 -0.98 -5.12 -4.25
N PHE A 269 0.09 -5.13 -5.05
CA PHE A 269 0.18 -4.27 -6.23
C PHE A 269 -0.87 -4.58 -7.28
N TYR A 270 -1.24 -5.85 -7.46
CA TYR A 270 -2.37 -6.20 -8.30
C TYR A 270 -3.69 -5.59 -7.80
N HIS A 271 -3.95 -5.61 -6.49
CA HIS A 271 -5.16 -5.02 -5.91
C HIS A 271 -5.19 -3.49 -6.03
N LEU A 272 -4.02 -2.85 -5.91
CA LEU A 272 -3.90 -1.39 -5.91
C LEU A 272 -3.85 -0.79 -7.31
N LEU A 273 -3.04 -1.37 -8.18
CA LEU A 273 -2.71 -0.82 -9.49
C LEU A 273 -3.51 -1.48 -10.61
N ARG A 274 -4.18 -2.61 -10.36
CA ARG A 274 -4.93 -3.40 -11.35
C ARG A 274 -4.11 -3.83 -12.57
N VAL A 275 -2.79 -3.81 -12.45
CA VAL A 275 -1.84 -4.31 -13.46
C VAL A 275 -1.39 -5.71 -13.11
N LYS A 276 -1.13 -6.52 -14.16
CA LYS A 276 -0.65 -7.90 -13.98
C LYS A 276 0.67 -7.91 -13.18
N PRO A 277 0.82 -8.84 -12.22
CA PRO A 277 2.06 -8.96 -11.45
C PRO A 277 3.21 -9.34 -12.38
N THR A 278 4.36 -8.69 -12.21
CA THR A 278 5.55 -8.87 -13.06
C THR A 278 6.67 -9.62 -12.35
N GLY A 279 6.56 -9.83 -11.04
CA GLY A 279 7.58 -10.47 -10.23
C GLY A 279 8.66 -9.51 -9.71
N GLU A 280 8.63 -8.22 -10.08
CA GLU A 280 9.61 -7.22 -9.64
C GLU A 280 9.61 -6.99 -8.13
N ALA A 281 8.42 -6.97 -7.50
CA ALA A 281 8.30 -6.91 -6.05
C ALA A 281 8.84 -8.18 -5.41
N THR A 282 8.56 -9.35 -6.00
CA THR A 282 9.12 -10.61 -5.52
C THR A 282 10.65 -10.63 -5.62
N CYS A 283 11.22 -10.14 -6.72
CA CYS A 283 12.66 -9.98 -6.89
C CYS A 283 13.26 -9.04 -5.83
N TYR A 284 12.60 -7.93 -5.49
CA TYR A 284 13.02 -7.04 -4.42
C TYR A 284 13.16 -7.80 -3.10
N PHE A 285 12.11 -8.50 -2.66
CA PHE A 285 12.18 -9.22 -1.39
C PHE A 285 13.17 -10.38 -1.42
N LEU A 286 13.27 -11.13 -2.52
CA LEU A 286 14.26 -12.21 -2.63
C LEU A 286 15.70 -11.70 -2.55
N LEU A 287 16.00 -10.56 -3.19
CA LEU A 287 17.30 -9.91 -3.11
C LEU A 287 17.61 -9.55 -1.65
N HIS A 288 16.70 -8.84 -0.98
CA HIS A 288 16.86 -8.49 0.44
C HIS A 288 17.01 -9.72 1.34
N GLY A 289 16.23 -10.77 1.10
CA GLY A 289 16.30 -12.03 1.84
C GLY A 289 17.65 -12.72 1.69
N MET A 290 18.22 -12.70 0.49
CA MET A 290 19.55 -13.23 0.21
C MET A 290 20.62 -12.46 0.99
N PHE A 291 20.59 -11.12 0.93
CA PHE A 291 21.54 -10.29 1.68
C PHE A 291 21.40 -10.49 3.20
N VAL A 292 20.17 -10.57 3.73
CA VAL A 292 19.95 -10.87 5.16
C VAL A 292 20.47 -12.27 5.53
N ALA A 293 20.26 -13.28 4.70
CA ALA A 293 20.77 -14.62 4.94
C ALA A 293 22.31 -14.66 4.96
N VAL A 294 22.96 -14.00 3.99
CA VAL A 294 24.42 -13.84 3.94
C VAL A 294 24.92 -13.09 5.17
N GLU A 295 24.26 -11.99 5.54
CA GLU A 295 24.60 -11.18 6.71
C GLU A 295 24.54 -11.99 8.02
N ILE A 296 23.53 -12.86 8.17
CA ILE A 296 23.41 -13.77 9.32
C ILE A 296 24.61 -14.72 9.39
N GLU A 297 25.01 -15.33 8.28
CA GLU A 297 26.16 -16.25 8.25
C GLU A 297 27.49 -15.53 8.47
N LEU A 298 27.66 -14.32 7.91
CA LEU A 298 28.82 -13.49 8.16
C LEU A 298 28.93 -13.10 9.64
N LYS A 299 27.83 -12.68 10.27
CA LYS A 299 27.80 -12.34 11.71
C LYS A 299 28.09 -13.55 12.61
N LYS A 300 27.67 -14.76 12.23
CA LYS A 300 28.03 -15.99 12.96
C LYS A 300 29.53 -16.27 12.89
N LYS A 301 30.15 -16.04 11.72
CA LYS A 301 31.58 -16.28 11.50
C LYS A 301 32.47 -15.18 12.08
N PHE A 302 32.03 -13.93 11.99
CA PHE A 302 32.77 -12.73 12.41
C PHE A 302 32.07 -12.05 13.59
N LYS A 303 32.21 -12.63 14.79
CA LYS A 303 31.56 -12.13 16.03
C LYS A 303 31.95 -10.71 16.48
N LYS A 304 33.06 -10.15 15.98
CA LYS A 304 33.63 -8.84 16.40
C LYS A 304 33.90 -7.90 15.23
N TRP A 305 32.99 -7.80 14.26
CA TRP A 305 33.11 -6.81 13.20
C TRP A 305 32.46 -5.49 13.64
N ASN A 306 33.27 -4.55 14.15
CA ASN A 306 32.80 -3.22 14.51
C ASN A 306 32.92 -2.31 13.30
N PHE A 307 31.83 -2.14 12.57
CA PHE A 307 31.73 -1.15 11.50
C PHE A 307 31.28 0.19 12.09
N PRO A 308 31.82 1.34 11.67
CA PRO A 308 31.36 2.63 12.15
C PRO A 308 29.85 2.79 11.96
N TRP A 309 29.15 3.22 13.01
CA TRP A 309 27.69 3.25 13.05
C TRP A 309 27.10 4.03 11.87
N LEU A 310 27.61 5.24 11.62
CA LEU A 310 27.11 6.12 10.57
C LEU A 310 27.26 5.50 9.17
N ILE A 311 28.42 4.90 8.89
CA ILE A 311 28.68 4.26 7.58
C ILE A 311 27.73 3.08 7.39
N SER A 312 27.49 2.30 8.45
CA SER A 312 26.57 1.15 8.41
C SER A 312 25.13 1.58 8.11
N VAL A 313 24.69 2.69 8.72
CA VAL A 313 23.37 3.28 8.48
C VAL A 313 23.26 3.79 7.05
N LEU A 314 24.22 4.59 6.59
CA LEU A 314 24.23 5.12 5.22
C LEU A 314 24.24 4.00 4.17
N LEU A 315 25.03 2.95 4.39
CA LEU A 315 25.09 1.80 3.49
C LEU A 315 23.74 1.05 3.47
N THR A 316 23.15 0.81 4.64
CA THR A 316 21.87 0.08 4.76
C THR A 316 20.74 0.87 4.12
N LEU A 317 20.62 2.17 4.43
CA LEU A 317 19.58 3.02 3.86
C LEU A 317 19.79 3.27 2.37
N GLY A 318 21.03 3.49 1.94
CA GLY A 318 21.37 3.62 0.53
C GLY A 318 20.96 2.37 -0.26
N PHE A 319 21.29 1.18 0.25
CA PHE A 319 20.87 -0.08 -0.35
C PHE A 319 19.34 -0.21 -0.43
N VAL A 320 18.62 0.09 0.66
CA VAL A 320 17.15 0.04 0.70
C VAL A 320 16.56 1.03 -0.30
N LEU A 321 17.01 2.29 -0.33
CA LEU A 321 16.48 3.31 -1.24
C LEU A 321 16.73 2.98 -2.71
N VAL A 322 17.95 2.54 -3.05
CA VAL A 322 18.31 2.19 -4.43
C VAL A 322 17.50 1.00 -4.92
N THR A 323 17.40 -0.06 -4.12
CA THR A 323 16.62 -1.26 -4.49
C THR A 323 15.12 -0.97 -4.54
N THR A 324 14.59 -0.12 -3.66
CA THR A 324 13.18 0.31 -3.69
C THR A 324 12.87 1.12 -4.94
N TYR A 325 13.72 2.10 -5.29
CA TYR A 325 13.59 2.86 -6.53
C TYR A 325 13.61 1.98 -7.77
N TRP A 326 14.50 0.99 -7.79
CA TRP A 326 14.71 0.13 -8.95
C TRP A 326 13.59 -0.90 -9.15
N LEU A 327 13.17 -1.59 -8.08
CA LEU A 327 12.28 -2.76 -8.21
C LEU A 327 10.86 -2.49 -7.70
N LEU A 328 10.68 -1.60 -6.73
CA LEU A 328 9.37 -1.35 -6.13
C LEU A 328 8.61 -0.20 -6.82
N PHE A 329 9.34 0.80 -7.32
CA PHE A 329 8.72 1.97 -7.97
C PHE A 329 8.49 1.80 -9.47
N THR A 330 9.09 0.79 -10.09
CA THR A 330 8.92 0.50 -11.52
C THR A 330 7.47 0.14 -11.89
N PRO A 331 6.74 -0.71 -11.13
CA PRO A 331 5.33 -1.00 -11.40
C PRO A 331 4.46 0.27 -11.36
N MET A 332 4.67 1.16 -10.39
CA MET A 332 3.91 2.40 -10.28
C MET A 332 4.16 3.35 -11.46
N LYS A 333 5.41 3.45 -11.93
CA LYS A 333 5.75 4.24 -13.12
C LYS A 333 5.11 3.67 -14.38
N ARG A 334 5.06 2.34 -14.51
CA ARG A 334 4.40 1.67 -15.64
C ARG A 334 2.90 1.90 -15.65
N CYS A 335 2.25 1.86 -14.49
CA CYS A 335 0.83 2.17 -14.37
C CYS A 335 0.54 3.59 -14.89
N LYS A 336 1.27 4.60 -14.40
CA LYS A 336 1.15 5.98 -14.88
C LYS A 336 1.43 6.14 -16.39
N ALA A 337 2.47 5.47 -16.89
CA ALA A 337 2.79 5.50 -18.32
C ALA A 337 1.72 4.81 -19.18
N TYR A 338 1.10 3.74 -18.66
CA TYR A 338 0.03 3.02 -19.31
C TYR A 338 -1.25 3.86 -19.42
N VAL A 339 -1.66 4.50 -18.32
CA VAL A 339 -2.79 5.45 -18.30
C VAL A 339 -2.57 6.57 -19.31
N ARG A 340 -1.41 7.24 -19.27
CA ARG A 340 -1.06 8.29 -20.24
C ARG A 340 -1.12 7.81 -21.70
N ALA A 341 -0.65 6.61 -22.00
CA ALA A 341 -0.68 6.06 -23.35
C ALA A 341 -2.11 5.73 -23.83
N LEU A 342 -3.02 5.38 -22.91
CA LEU A 342 -4.44 5.21 -23.21
C LEU A 342 -5.10 6.55 -23.56
N HIS A 343 -4.86 7.60 -22.77
CA HIS A 343 -5.34 8.95 -23.08
C HIS A 343 -4.89 9.43 -24.45
N GLU A 344 -3.61 9.28 -24.78
CA GLU A 344 -3.10 9.72 -26.08
C GLU A 344 -3.77 8.97 -27.25
N ARG A 345 -4.11 7.68 -27.07
CA ARG A 345 -4.86 6.91 -28.08
C ARG A 345 -6.30 7.38 -28.22
N ARG A 346 -6.97 7.73 -27.12
CA ARG A 346 -8.35 8.25 -27.12
C ARG A 346 -8.45 9.61 -27.79
N ARG A 347 -7.55 10.54 -27.44
CA ARG A 347 -7.43 11.85 -28.10
C ARG A 347 -7.23 11.72 -29.61
N ARG A 348 -6.37 10.82 -30.06
CA ARG A 348 -6.19 10.53 -31.51
C ARG A 348 -7.43 9.94 -32.17
N ARG A 349 -8.23 9.15 -31.45
CA ARG A 349 -9.51 8.61 -31.97
C ARG A 349 -10.60 9.69 -32.04
N ARG A 350 -10.70 10.57 -31.03
CA ARG A 350 -11.60 11.74 -31.04
C ARG A 350 -11.22 12.67 -32.20
N SER A 351 -9.94 13.03 -32.35
CA SER A 351 -9.47 13.88 -33.46
C SER A 351 -9.72 13.26 -34.84
N SER A 352 -9.48 11.95 -35.00
CA SER A 352 -9.77 11.24 -36.27
C SER A 352 -11.27 11.16 -36.55
N SER A 353 -12.11 11.02 -35.52
CA SER A 353 -13.57 10.99 -35.67
C SER A 353 -14.15 12.36 -36.01
N GLU A 354 -13.55 13.45 -35.51
CA GLU A 354 -13.89 14.82 -35.87
C GLU A 354 -13.45 15.18 -37.30
N GLU A 355 -12.29 14.73 -37.76
CA GLU A 355 -11.87 14.89 -39.17
C GLU A 355 -12.79 14.13 -40.13
N ILE A 356 -13.13 12.87 -39.80
CA ILE A 356 -14.07 12.06 -40.60
C ILE A 356 -15.49 12.61 -40.51
N GLY A 357 -15.90 13.14 -39.35
CA GLY A 357 -17.18 13.81 -39.14
C GLY A 357 -17.29 15.14 -39.89
N GLY A 358 -16.20 15.89 -39.99
CA GLY A 358 -16.07 17.13 -40.76
C GLY A 358 -16.11 16.89 -42.28
N GLU A 359 -15.38 15.90 -42.77
CA GLU A 359 -15.46 15.46 -44.18
C GLU A 359 -16.82 14.83 -44.51
N GLY A 360 -17.37 14.05 -43.59
CA GLY A 360 -18.69 13.45 -43.67
C GLY A 360 -19.81 14.49 -43.71
N ALA A 361 -19.75 15.54 -42.89
CA ALA A 361 -20.69 16.66 -42.89
C ALA A 361 -20.55 17.52 -44.16
N ALA A 362 -19.34 17.71 -44.68
CA ALA A 362 -19.09 18.38 -45.96
C ALA A 362 -19.64 17.56 -47.14
N ARG A 363 -19.53 16.22 -47.11
CA ARG A 363 -20.14 15.31 -48.10
C ARG A 363 -21.66 15.23 -47.96
N LYS A 364 -22.19 15.23 -46.72
CA LYS A 364 -23.63 15.18 -46.44
C LYS A 364 -24.34 16.47 -46.85
N LYS A 365 -23.73 17.65 -46.68
CA LYS A 365 -24.24 18.91 -47.28
C LYS A 365 -24.30 18.88 -48.83
N LYS A 366 -23.47 18.06 -49.49
CA LYS A 366 -23.54 17.83 -50.95
C LYS A 366 -24.56 16.74 -51.34
N GLY A 367 -24.83 15.77 -50.47
CA GLY A 367 -25.77 14.66 -50.69
C GLY A 367 -27.23 14.94 -50.28
N ASP A 368 -27.46 15.77 -49.27
CA ASP A 368 -28.80 16.06 -48.72
C ASP A 368 -29.69 16.92 -49.63
N ARG A 369 -29.15 17.39 -50.77
CA ARG A 369 -29.97 17.96 -51.84
C ARG A 369 -30.70 16.91 -52.69
N ARG A 370 -30.50 15.60 -52.46
CA ARG A 370 -31.03 14.57 -53.39
C ARG A 370 -31.87 13.43 -52.84
N ARG A 371 -32.04 13.20 -51.54
CA ARG A 371 -32.89 12.08 -51.08
C ARG A 371 -33.64 12.37 -49.77
N ARG A 372 -34.82 12.96 -49.91
CA ARG A 372 -35.93 12.76 -48.97
C ARG A 372 -36.77 11.60 -49.47
N SER A 373 -36.81 10.47 -48.75
CA SER A 373 -38.03 9.66 -48.54
C SER A 373 -37.75 8.33 -47.85
N ARG A 374 -38.54 8.13 -46.79
CA ARG A 374 -39.02 6.90 -46.12
C ARG A 374 -38.25 6.28 -44.93
N PRO A 375 -38.98 5.90 -43.86
CA PRO A 375 -38.46 5.24 -42.67
C PRO A 375 -38.69 3.72 -42.70
N GLU A 376 -37.93 2.98 -41.89
CA GLU A 376 -38.35 1.84 -41.03
C GLU A 376 -37.13 0.98 -40.67
N GLU A 377 -36.96 0.71 -39.37
CA GLU A 377 -36.95 -0.64 -38.76
C GLU A 377 -36.30 -0.59 -37.37
N GLU A 378 -37.06 -1.05 -36.38
CA GLU A 378 -36.79 -0.96 -34.96
C GLU A 378 -36.75 -2.38 -34.38
N GLU A 379 -35.62 -3.09 -34.52
CA GLU A 379 -35.43 -4.37 -33.82
C GLU A 379 -33.96 -4.77 -33.55
N GLY A 380 -33.05 -3.78 -33.45
CA GLY A 380 -31.67 -3.95 -32.94
C GLY A 380 -31.39 -3.22 -31.62
N ARG A 381 -32.40 -2.55 -31.05
CA ARG A 381 -32.25 -1.47 -30.05
C ARG A 381 -31.88 -1.92 -28.64
N SER A 382 -31.87 -3.21 -28.32
CA SER A 382 -31.60 -3.71 -26.96
C SER A 382 -30.14 -4.14 -26.76
N ALA A 383 -29.55 -4.88 -27.70
CA ALA A 383 -28.14 -5.29 -27.61
C ALA A 383 -27.15 -4.16 -27.95
N GLU A 384 -27.56 -3.20 -28.80
CA GLU A 384 -26.76 -2.01 -29.06
C GLU A 384 -26.82 -1.00 -27.90
N LYS A 385 -27.93 -0.97 -27.13
CA LYS A 385 -28.06 -0.13 -25.93
C LYS A 385 -27.13 -0.58 -24.81
N GLU A 386 -26.97 -1.89 -24.64
CA GLU A 386 -26.14 -2.49 -23.58
C GLU A 386 -24.64 -2.40 -23.91
N LYS A 387 -24.27 -2.52 -25.19
CA LYS A 387 -22.91 -2.21 -25.65
C LYS A 387 -22.61 -0.72 -25.62
N ARG A 388 -23.59 0.14 -25.92
CA ARG A 388 -23.45 1.59 -25.77
C ARG A 388 -23.40 2.00 -24.31
N SER A 389 -24.10 1.34 -23.38
CA SER A 389 -24.01 1.69 -21.96
C SER A 389 -22.66 1.31 -21.36
N ALA A 390 -22.12 0.13 -21.71
CA ALA A 390 -20.77 -0.26 -21.27
C ALA A 390 -19.66 0.59 -21.90
N ALA A 391 -19.80 0.95 -23.19
CA ALA A 391 -18.87 1.87 -23.84
C ALA A 391 -18.99 3.30 -23.30
N LYS A 392 -20.16 3.69 -22.80
CA LYS A 392 -20.39 5.00 -22.20
C LYS A 392 -19.93 5.07 -20.74
N GLU A 393 -20.00 3.97 -19.99
CA GLU A 393 -19.36 3.87 -18.66
C GLU A 393 -17.84 3.88 -18.78
N GLU A 394 -17.25 3.22 -19.80
CA GLU A 394 -15.82 3.38 -20.10
C GLU A 394 -15.52 4.82 -20.55
N GLU A 395 -16.31 5.43 -21.44
CA GLU A 395 -16.11 6.83 -21.88
C GLU A 395 -16.27 7.86 -20.74
N GLU A 396 -17.08 7.56 -19.72
CA GLU A 396 -17.28 8.40 -18.52
C GLU A 396 -16.12 8.26 -17.50
N GLU A 397 -15.51 7.08 -17.32
CA GLU A 397 -14.26 6.93 -16.55
C GLU A 397 -13.06 7.61 -17.24
N GLU A 398 -13.14 7.78 -18.57
CA GLU A 398 -12.09 8.39 -19.39
C GLU A 398 -12.10 9.91 -19.37
N GLU A 399 -13.28 10.51 -19.31
CA GLU A 399 -13.45 11.97 -19.17
C GLU A 399 -13.03 12.44 -17.77
N GLU A 400 -13.24 11.62 -16.75
CA GLU A 400 -12.85 11.90 -15.36
C GLU A 400 -11.33 11.97 -15.13
N GLU A 401 -10.55 11.21 -15.91
CA GLU A 401 -9.09 11.33 -15.90
C GLU A 401 -8.60 12.49 -16.82
N GLU A 402 -9.38 12.92 -17.83
CA GLU A 402 -9.05 14.08 -18.68
C GLU A 402 -9.32 15.43 -17.96
N GLU A 403 -10.34 15.52 -17.12
CA GLU A 403 -10.67 16.72 -16.34
C GLU A 403 -9.65 16.99 -15.21
N GLU A 404 -9.15 15.94 -14.53
CA GLU A 404 -8.07 16.10 -13.55
C GLU A 404 -6.78 16.63 -14.20
N GLU A 405 -6.47 16.23 -15.44
CA GLU A 405 -5.29 16.74 -16.16
C GLU A 405 -5.51 18.17 -16.72
N GLU A 406 -6.73 18.52 -17.15
CA GLU A 406 -7.04 19.88 -17.65
C GLU A 406 -7.16 20.91 -16.52
N GLU A 407 -7.71 20.57 -15.34
CA GLU A 407 -7.70 21.45 -14.16
C GLU A 407 -6.26 21.72 -13.67
N GLU A 408 -5.39 20.70 -13.66
CA GLU A 408 -3.96 20.86 -13.34
C GLU A 408 -3.24 21.76 -14.38
N GLU A 409 -3.64 21.71 -15.65
CA GLU A 409 -3.04 22.52 -16.71
C GLU A 409 -3.59 23.96 -16.74
N GLU A 410 -4.86 24.17 -16.37
CA GLU A 410 -5.46 25.50 -16.25
C GLU A 410 -4.92 26.25 -15.01
N GLU A 411 -4.72 25.56 -13.88
CA GLU A 411 -4.01 26.12 -12.71
C GLU A 411 -2.55 26.48 -13.05
N ARG A 412 -1.86 25.65 -13.83
CA ARG A 412 -0.52 25.98 -14.39
C ARG A 412 -0.53 27.23 -15.25
N SER A 413 -1.57 27.44 -16.06
CA SER A 413 -1.67 28.62 -16.94
C SER A 413 -1.94 29.91 -16.15
N LYS A 414 -2.78 29.85 -15.11
CA LYS A 414 -3.08 30.96 -14.19
C LYS A 414 -1.87 31.32 -13.33
N GLY A 415 -1.08 30.33 -12.91
CA GLY A 415 0.20 30.54 -12.23
C GLY A 415 1.28 31.22 -13.10
N ARG A 416 1.37 30.86 -14.40
CA ARG A 416 2.28 31.51 -15.36
C ARG A 416 1.89 32.95 -15.69
N ARG A 417 0.60 33.28 -15.77
CA ARG A 417 0.16 34.66 -16.01
C ARG A 417 0.43 35.60 -14.82
N ARG A 418 0.38 35.10 -13.59
CA ARG A 418 0.73 35.88 -12.39
C ARG A 418 2.22 36.17 -12.29
N THR A 419 3.07 35.23 -12.69
CA THR A 419 4.55 35.40 -12.67
C THR A 419 5.07 36.29 -13.80
N LEU A 420 4.38 36.37 -14.95
CA LEU A 420 4.74 37.29 -16.04
C LEU A 420 4.31 38.75 -15.80
N MET A 421 3.41 39.03 -14.85
CA MET A 421 3.00 40.40 -14.51
C MET A 421 3.92 41.07 -13.48
N ASP A 422 4.68 40.32 -12.69
CA ASP A 422 5.63 40.86 -11.70
C ASP A 422 7.03 41.18 -12.29
N ASP A 423 7.29 40.82 -13.55
CA ASP A 423 8.61 40.92 -14.21
C ASP A 423 8.66 42.01 -15.31
N GLN A 424 7.94 43.13 -15.12
CA GLN A 424 8.19 44.35 -15.91
C GLN A 424 9.36 45.15 -15.29
N PRO A 425 10.44 45.44 -16.05
CA PRO A 425 11.57 46.20 -15.53
C PRO A 425 11.19 47.67 -15.34
N GLN A 426 11.24 48.16 -14.10
CA GLN A 426 11.20 49.60 -13.81
C GLN A 426 12.40 50.28 -14.47
N SER A 427 12.13 51.11 -15.48
CA SER A 427 13.11 52.00 -16.08
C SER A 427 13.55 53.07 -15.08
N HIS A 428 14.80 53.00 -14.61
CA HIS A 428 15.44 54.05 -13.82
C HIS A 428 15.61 55.33 -14.65
N VAL A 429 14.92 56.40 -14.29
CA VAL A 429 15.21 57.77 -14.73
C VAL A 429 16.23 58.38 -13.77
N LEU A 430 17.44 58.62 -14.28
CA LEU A 430 18.45 59.46 -13.65
C LEU A 430 18.06 60.92 -13.85
N ILE A 431 17.76 61.64 -12.76
CA ILE A 431 17.74 63.10 -12.75
C ILE A 431 19.02 63.56 -12.06
N LYS A 432 19.85 64.28 -12.83
CA LYS A 432 20.91 65.14 -12.34
C LYS A 432 20.33 66.53 -12.09
N ASP A 433 20.87 67.13 -11.03
CA ASP A 433 20.80 68.52 -10.57
C ASP A 433 19.59 68.92 -9.72
#